data_AF-A0A132EMZ5-F1
#
_entry.id   AF-A0A132EMZ5-F1
#
_cell.length_a   1.000
_cell.length_b   1.000
_cell.length_c   1.000
_cell.angle_alpha   90.00
_cell.angle_beta   90.00
_cell.angle_gamma   90.00
#
_symmetry.space_group_name_H-M   'P 1'
#
loop_
_entity.id
_entity.type
_entity.pdbx_description
1 polymer ?
#
loop_
_entity_poly.entity_id
_entity_poly.type
_entity_poly.pdbx_seq_one_letter_code
_entity_poly.pdbx_strand_id
1 'polypeptide(L)'
;MTGFAVAGQFAGATLFAQLEKLPDSTIGITTLYRYWIAFGHIVAVKRALVASTAVAALVTSLPLLIVVVFIIRGSRRVELHGSARFATVHEIRKAGLVEGGK
;
A
#
# COMPACT_ATOMS: atom_id res chain seq x y z
N MET A 1 6.36 0.64 14.18
CA MET A 1 6.83 1.45 13.04
C MET A 1 8.34 1.31 12.82
N THR A 2 9.16 1.34 13.88
CA THR A 2 10.63 1.25 13.78
C THR A 2 11.14 0.05 12.98
N GLY A 3 10.59 -1.15 13.19
CA GLY A 3 11.00 -2.35 12.43
C GLY A 3 10.76 -2.26 10.91
N PHE A 4 9.61 -1.73 10.48
CA PHE A 4 9.32 -1.53 9.06
C PHE A 4 10.17 -0.42 8.43
N ALA A 5 10.50 0.62 9.20
CA ALA A 5 11.41 1.66 8.75
C ALA A 5 12.84 1.11 8.52
N VAL A 6 13.33 0.28 9.45
CA VAL A 6 14.63 -0.39 9.29
C VAL A 6 14.60 -1.35 8.10
N ALA A 7 13.57 -2.19 7.99
CA ALA A 7 13.40 -3.10 6.85
C ALA A 7 13.31 -2.36 5.52
N GLY A 8 12.61 -1.22 5.48
CA GLY A 8 12.52 -0.38 4.29
C GLY A 8 13.88 0.22 3.89
N GLN A 9 14.65 0.74 4.85
CA GLN A 9 16.00 1.23 4.57
C GLN A 9 16.91 0.12 4.04
N PHE A 10 16.87 -1.08 4.62
CA PHE A 10 17.63 -2.23 4.11
C PHE A 10 17.18 -2.63 2.71
N ALA A 11 15.87 -2.73 2.45
CA ALA A 11 15.35 -3.09 1.13
C ALA A 11 15.70 -2.06 0.05
N GLY A 12 15.68 -0.76 0.38
CA GLY A 12 16.13 0.27 -0.54
C GLY A 12 17.64 0.24 -0.74
N ALA A 13 18.43 0.02 0.32
CA ALA A 13 19.88 -0.03 0.23
C ALA A 13 20.37 -1.25 -0.57
N THR A 14 19.74 -2.42 -0.42
CA THR A 14 20.03 -3.62 -1.21
C THR A 14 19.71 -3.39 -2.69
N LEU A 15 18.55 -2.80 -3.00
CA LEU A 15 18.17 -2.49 -4.37
C LEU A 15 19.15 -1.48 -5.00
N PHE A 16 19.55 -0.45 -4.26
CA PHE A 16 20.54 0.52 -4.70
C PHE A 16 21.89 -0.16 -4.98
N ALA A 17 22.35 -1.03 -4.08
CA ALA A 17 23.59 -1.77 -4.27
C ALA A 17 23.55 -2.69 -5.50
N GLN A 18 22.40 -3.30 -5.79
CA GLN A 18 22.23 -4.12 -7.00
C GLN A 18 22.26 -3.28 -8.28
N LEU A 19 21.62 -2.10 -8.28
CA LEU A 19 21.58 -1.21 -9.45
C LEU A 19 22.96 -0.62 -9.78
N GLU A 20 23.69 -0.16 -8.75
CA GLU A 20 25.01 0.46 -8.90
C GLU A 20 26.18 -0.54 -8.77
N LYS A 21 25.87 -1.85 -8.63
CA LYS A 21 26.83 -2.94 -8.45
C LYS A 21 27.85 -2.68 -7.32
N LEU A 22 27.35 -2.17 -6.19
CA LEU A 22 28.15 -1.88 -5.02
C LEU A 22 28.45 -3.15 -4.21
N PRO A 23 29.56 -3.19 -3.45
CA PRO A 23 29.84 -4.29 -2.55
C PRO A 23 28.82 -4.36 -1.41
N ASP A 24 28.45 -5.57 -1.01
CA ASP A 24 27.47 -5.82 0.06
C ASP A 24 27.87 -5.21 1.41
N SER A 25 29.17 -5.00 1.65
CA SER A 25 29.70 -4.31 2.83
C SER A 25 29.21 -2.88 2.99
N THR A 26 28.66 -2.30 1.92
CA THR A 26 28.15 -0.92 1.89
C THR A 26 26.68 -0.84 2.28
N ILE A 27 25.98 -1.98 2.39
CA ILE A 27 24.54 -2.04 2.67
C ILE A 27 24.31 -1.78 4.16
N GLY A 28 23.57 -0.72 4.47
CA GLY A 28 23.26 -0.34 5.83
C GLY A 28 22.11 0.66 5.90
N ILE A 29 21.63 0.91 7.12
CA ILE A 29 20.45 1.75 7.38
C ILE A 29 20.63 3.18 6.86
N THR A 30 21.86 3.70 6.91
CA THR A 30 22.19 5.07 6.49
C THR A 30 22.73 5.17 5.07
N THR A 31 22.81 4.06 4.33
CA THR A 31 23.48 4.02 3.02
C THR A 31 22.81 4.94 2.01
N LEU A 32 21.48 4.86 1.88
CA LEU A 32 20.70 5.76 1.03
C LEU A 32 20.97 7.22 1.36
N TYR A 33 20.95 7.59 2.65
CA TYR A 33 21.21 8.96 3.10
C TYR A 33 22.60 9.46 2.73
N ARG A 34 23.64 8.65 3.00
CA ARG A 34 25.04 8.98 2.68
C ARG A 34 25.23 9.18 1.17
N TYR A 35 24.62 8.32 0.35
CA TYR A 35 24.74 8.42 -1.11
C TYR A 35 23.91 9.55 -1.70
N TRP A 36 22.77 9.91 -1.10
CA TRP A 36 22.05 11.12 -1.47
C TRP A 36 22.88 12.39 -1.29
N ILE A 37 23.61 12.49 -0.17
CA ILE A 37 24.50 13.64 0.08
C ILE A 37 25.67 13.64 -0.89
N ALA A 38 26.33 12.49 -1.07
CA ALA A 38 27.55 12.41 -1.88
C ALA A 38 27.28 12.50 -3.39
N PHE A 39 26.21 11.89 -3.88
CA PHE A 39 25.98 11.66 -5.31
C PHE A 39 24.62 12.12 -5.83
N GLY A 40 23.78 12.74 -4.99
CA GLY A 40 22.44 13.21 -5.39
C GLY A 40 22.44 14.27 -6.50
N HIS A 41 23.59 14.89 -6.78
CA HIS A 41 23.78 15.84 -7.88
C HIS A 41 24.06 15.16 -9.23
N ILE A 42 24.48 13.88 -9.25
CA ILE A 42 24.79 13.14 -10.48
C ILE A 42 23.50 12.51 -11.02
N VAL A 43 23.07 12.93 -12.21
CA VAL A 43 21.76 12.55 -12.79
C VAL A 43 21.60 11.03 -12.94
N ALA A 44 22.67 10.32 -13.33
CA ALA A 44 22.63 8.86 -13.49
C ALA A 44 22.34 8.15 -12.16
N VAL A 45 23.14 8.43 -11.13
CA VAL A 45 23.01 7.85 -9.78
C VAL A 45 21.72 8.29 -9.10
N LYS A 46 21.29 9.53 -9.34
CA LYS A 46 20.05 10.08 -8.79
C LYS A 46 18.82 9.25 -9.18
N ARG A 47 18.76 8.72 -10.40
CA ARG A 47 17.63 7.87 -10.84
C ARG A 47 17.56 6.59 -10.02
N ALA A 48 18.69 5.92 -9.83
CA ALA A 48 18.78 4.73 -9.00
C ALA A 48 18.45 5.03 -7.53
N LEU A 49 18.96 6.15 -7.00
CA LEU A 49 18.65 6.61 -5.63
C LEU A 49 17.16 6.88 -5.43
N VAL A 50 16.50 7.56 -6.38
CA VAL A 50 15.05 7.82 -6.31
C VAL A 50 14.26 6.52 -6.31
N ALA A 51 14.55 5.60 -7.22
CA ALA A 51 13.87 4.30 -7.29
C ALA A 51 14.04 3.51 -5.98
N SER A 52 15.26 3.47 -5.45
CA SER A 52 15.60 2.77 -4.21
C SER A 52 14.94 3.40 -2.99
N THR A 53 14.89 4.74 -2.94
CA THR A 53 14.22 5.49 -1.87
C THR A 53 12.70 5.29 -1.92
N ALA A 54 12.11 5.20 -3.12
CA ALA A 54 10.70 4.90 -3.29
C ALA A 54 10.35 3.50 -2.74
N VAL A 55 11.19 2.50 -3.00
CA VAL A 55 11.03 1.15 -2.43
C VAL A 55 11.14 1.19 -0.90
N ALA A 56 12.12 1.90 -0.35
CA ALA A 56 12.25 2.07 1.09
C ALA A 56 10.99 2.71 1.71
N ALA A 57 10.44 3.74 1.06
CA ALA A 57 9.22 4.41 1.50
C ALA A 57 7.98 3.50 1.43
N LEU A 58 7.84 2.71 0.35
CA LEU A 58 6.75 1.74 0.20
C LEU A 58 6.77 0.68 1.31
N VAL A 59 7.93 0.09 1.59
CA VAL A 59 8.05 -0.91 2.66
C VAL A 59 7.78 -0.29 4.03
N THR A 60 8.29 0.91 4.27
CA THR A 60 8.09 1.62 5.55
C THR A 60 6.62 1.99 5.76
N SER A 61 5.90 2.34 4.70
CA SER A 61 4.48 2.75 4.75
C SER A 61 3.50 1.59 4.73
N LEU A 62 3.94 0.35 4.49
CA LEU A 62 3.08 -0.83 4.46
C LEU A 62 2.13 -0.97 5.66
N PRO A 63 2.57 -0.83 6.94
CA PRO A 63 1.64 -0.90 8.08
C PRO A 63 0.58 0.21 8.06
N LEU A 64 0.92 1.41 7.58
CA LEU A 64 -0.04 2.50 7.43
C LEU A 64 -1.06 2.19 6.33
N LEU A 65 -0.61 1.68 5.18
CA LEU A 65 -1.48 1.30 4.08
C LEU A 65 -2.49 0.23 4.50
N ILE A 66 -2.06 -0.75 5.30
CA ILE A 66 -2.95 -1.78 5.85
C ILE A 66 -4.06 -1.13 6.70
N VAL A 67 -3.71 -0.23 7.61
CA VAL A 67 -4.69 0.49 8.45
C VAL A 67 -5.68 1.28 7.59
N VAL A 68 -5.19 2.01 6.57
CA VAL A 68 -6.03 2.77 5.65
C VAL A 68 -7.03 1.86 4.92
N VAL A 69 -6.58 0.71 4.42
CA VAL A 69 -7.46 -0.27 3.76
C VAL A 69 -8.52 -0.80 4.72
N PHE A 70 -8.18 -1.09 5.97
CA PHE A 70 -9.14 -1.52 6.97
C PHE A 70 -10.19 -0.45 7.27
N ILE A 71 -9.79 0.83 7.40
CA ILE A 71 -10.71 1.95 7.60
C ILE A 71 -11.67 2.07 6.42
N ILE A 72 -11.17 2.01 5.18
CA ILE A 72 -12.00 2.10 3.97
C ILE A 72 -12.98 0.91 3.86
N ARG A 73 -12.56 -0.30 4.25
CA ARG A 73 -13.45 -1.47 4.22
C ARG A 73 -14.48 -1.44 5.34
N GLY A 74 -14.08 -1.02 6.54
CA GLY A 74 -14.97 -0.90 7.71
C GLY A 74 -15.98 0.25 7.59
N SER A 75 -15.68 1.28 6.79
CA SER A 75 -16.62 2.39 6.54
C SER A 75 -17.76 2.03 5.58
N ARG A 76 -17.73 0.86 4.91
CA ARG A 76 -18.92 0.33 4.26
C ARG A 76 -19.94 0.04 5.35
N ARG A 77 -21.02 0.82 5.37
CA ARG A 77 -22.16 0.56 6.25
C ARG A 77 -22.66 -0.84 5.97
N VAL A 78 -22.38 -1.76 6.88
CA VAL A 78 -23.13 -3.01 6.96
C VAL A 78 -24.54 -2.59 7.36
N GLU A 79 -25.49 -2.75 6.45
CA GLU A 79 -26.90 -2.46 6.72
C GLU A 79 -27.38 -3.45 7.79
N LEU A 80 -27.34 -3.03 9.06
CA LEU A 80 -27.66 -3.84 10.24
C LEU A 80 -29.06 -4.49 10.19
N HIS A 81 -29.95 -3.99 9.35
CA HIS A 81 -31.32 -4.48 9.18
C HIS A 81 -31.66 -4.84 7.73
N GLY A 82 -30.66 -5.00 6.86
CA GLY A 82 -30.86 -5.01 5.41
C GLY A 82 -31.26 -3.62 4.89
N SER A 83 -31.10 -3.37 3.59
CA SER A 83 -31.53 -2.10 3.00
C SER A 83 -33.02 -1.91 3.30
N ALA A 84 -33.34 -0.95 4.17
CA ALA A 84 -34.71 -0.52 4.39
C ALA A 84 -35.17 0.23 3.14
N ARG A 85 -35.57 -0.53 2.13
CA ARG A 85 -36.18 -0.06 0.90
C ARG A 85 -37.54 -0.71 0.73
N PHE A 86 -38.44 -0.03 0.04
CA PHE A 86 -39.69 -0.67 -0.38
C PHE A 86 -39.37 -1.88 -1.24
N ALA A 87 -40.06 -2.99 -0.96
CA ALA A 87 -39.94 -4.20 -1.76
C ALA A 87 -40.37 -3.91 -3.21
N THR A 88 -39.59 -4.40 -4.16
CA THR A 88 -39.87 -4.28 -5.58
C THR A 88 -41.00 -5.24 -5.96
N VAL A 89 -41.78 -4.95 -7.01
CA VAL A 89 -42.88 -5.84 -7.47
C VAL A 89 -42.44 -7.29 -7.67
N HIS A 90 -41.22 -7.50 -8.16
CA HIS A 90 -40.61 -8.83 -8.32
C HIS A 90 -40.37 -9.53 -6.98
N GLU A 91 -39.87 -8.81 -5.97
CA GLU A 91 -39.62 -9.33 -4.61
C GLU A 91 -40.94 -9.67 -3.92
N ILE A 92 -41.96 -8.82 -4.09
CA ILE A 92 -43.32 -9.04 -3.56
C ILE A 92 -43.96 -10.28 -4.20
N ARG A 93 -43.84 -10.45 -5.52
CA ARG A 93 -44.35 -11.63 -6.24
C ARG A 93 -43.62 -12.91 -5.82
N LYS A 94 -42.30 -12.87 -5.67
CA LYS A 94 -41.50 -14.00 -5.18
C LYS A 94 -41.89 -14.41 -3.76
N ALA A 95 -42.27 -13.45 -2.92
CA ALA A 95 -42.76 -13.71 -1.57
C ALA A 95 -44.22 -14.22 -1.54
N GLY A 96 -44.91 -14.34 -2.68
CA GLY A 96 -46.29 -14.80 -2.75
C GLY A 96 -47.31 -13.80 -2.21
N LEU A 97 -46.91 -12.54 -2.02
CA LEU A 97 -47.76 -11.48 -1.43
C LEU A 97 -48.70 -10.83 -2.45
N VAL A 98 -48.59 -11.19 -3.74
CA VAL A 98 -49.53 -10.78 -4.79
C VAL A 98 -50.05 -12.03 -5.48
N GLU A 99 -51.32 -12.32 -5.25
CA GLU A 99 -52.08 -13.35 -5.95
C GLU A 99 -52.73 -12.69 -7.17
N GLY A 100 -52.09 -12.80 -8.34
CA GLY A 100 -52.59 -12.11 -9.52
C GLY A 100 -51.66 -12.19 -10.72
N GLY A 101 -51.79 -13.27 -11.48
CA GLY A 101 -51.22 -13.39 -12.82
C GLY A 101 -51.18 -14.85 -13.27
N LYS A 102 -52.31 -15.31 -13.82
CA LYS A 102 -52.32 -16.43 -14.79
C LYS A 102 -51.32 -16.17 -15.91
#